data_AF-A0A9E3SD98-F1
#
_entry.id   AF-A0A9E3SD98-F1
#
_cell.length_a   1.000
_cell.length_b   1.000
_cell.length_c   1.000
_cell.angle_alpha   90.00
_cell.angle_beta   90.00
_cell.angle_gamma   90.00
#
_symmetry.space_group_name_H-M   'P 1'
#
loop_
_entity.id
_entity.type
_entity.pdbx_description
1 polymer ?
#
loop_
_entity_poly.entity_id
_entity_poly.type
_entity_poly.pdbx_seq_one_letter_code
_entity_poly.pdbx_strand_id
1 'polypeptide(L)'
;MTRTRSKPILARLLAAAALLMVVGNFSMGQNEEFGPAKQYYDEFIKRPSLQMRTRGRVKLASTGHKGAFSILSESYAKAEDPKPQVKYLLTSICAKYFKDVEFDAGWTEWRNKHGKAEDAWLWYRSMILHAENGGEADLYLIANEHKDLFLKSAALEALCEVGSENLLGWWEAKLEDADDWKGDERTLLLEIGTKTLFKEAHSYGQDQFRKTALKLIPQIEHKKTDDRTKVIMARYFREIFGGDKLYVNAAPWLDRLLNPNKEVRADDKYAPATPPTKFVGVEAAGKRIVYVIDMSDSMLKPLSKEAKEKIKKPVKRPEGPVTGGGKSDKPDEEGEEEEEEEEDPLPWDKIKTRFDAAREYLKLSLRSLQDDQFYCVIWFGTEHETLKTTKGLTPVNKANVEKTCQELDRFKAGAPTQDRKDGVLKGNTNLHGGIRQAFKLTGKGEVKDYAYVNSETFYTGADTIFVLSDGDPTDDDWAIVDAREEWDQTGDPESRTRHADQPNLRFPGPYGYWQYQGQGEWIVDDVWRMNLFHKSEIHCIGIGEVSYGLLQGIARHGMGQVKMVSGN
;
A
#
# COMPACT_ATOMS: atom_id res chain seq x y z
N MET A 1 23.96 -36.04 -62.12
CA MET A 1 23.97 -34.66 -62.64
C MET A 1 22.89 -33.87 -61.92
N THR A 2 23.23 -33.16 -60.86
CA THR A 2 22.31 -32.22 -60.18
C THR A 2 23.15 -31.10 -59.57
N ARG A 3 22.77 -29.87 -59.92
CA ARG A 3 23.52 -28.62 -59.77
C ARG A 3 23.63 -28.16 -58.31
N THR A 4 24.82 -27.71 -57.97
CA THR A 4 25.15 -26.83 -56.84
C THR A 4 24.50 -25.45 -57.02
N ARG A 5 23.87 -24.93 -55.95
CA ARG A 5 23.43 -23.52 -55.84
C ARG A 5 24.14 -22.88 -54.66
N SER A 6 25.07 -21.97 -54.96
CA SER A 6 25.65 -21.00 -54.05
C SER A 6 24.59 -19.99 -53.61
N LYS A 7 24.54 -19.68 -52.31
CA LYS A 7 23.74 -18.58 -51.73
C LYS A 7 24.60 -17.30 -51.65
N PRO A 8 24.03 -16.09 -51.84
CA PRO A 8 24.80 -14.86 -51.92
C PRO A 8 25.04 -14.26 -50.51
N ILE A 9 26.31 -14.04 -50.20
CA ILE A 9 26.79 -13.40 -48.96
C ILE A 9 26.46 -11.89 -48.91
N LEU A 10 26.06 -11.27 -50.02
CA LEU A 10 25.78 -9.84 -50.10
C LEU A 10 24.48 -9.38 -49.41
N ALA A 11 23.50 -10.26 -49.17
CA ALA A 11 22.22 -9.86 -48.59
C ALA A 11 22.29 -9.60 -47.07
N ARG A 12 23.35 -10.04 -46.38
CA ARG A 12 23.52 -9.85 -44.93
C ARG A 12 24.26 -8.55 -44.55
N LEU A 13 25.01 -7.94 -45.47
CA LEU A 13 25.72 -6.69 -45.23
C LEU A 13 24.82 -5.44 -45.34
N LEU A 14 23.76 -5.49 -46.15
CA LEU A 14 22.80 -4.37 -46.28
C LEU A 14 21.78 -4.29 -45.13
N ALA A 15 21.49 -5.40 -44.45
CA ALA A 15 20.61 -5.40 -43.28
C ALA A 15 21.27 -4.81 -42.02
N ALA A 16 22.61 -4.90 -41.89
CA ALA A 16 23.35 -4.31 -40.78
C ALA A 16 23.45 -2.77 -40.86
N ALA A 17 23.52 -2.21 -42.08
CA ALA A 17 23.56 -0.76 -42.28
C ALA A 17 22.20 -0.08 -42.06
N ALA A 18 21.09 -0.78 -42.34
CA ALA A 18 19.73 -0.27 -42.06
C ALA A 18 19.39 -0.31 -40.55
N LEU A 19 19.94 -1.26 -39.79
CA LEU A 19 19.75 -1.33 -38.34
C LEU A 19 20.55 -0.25 -37.60
N LEU A 20 21.71 0.16 -38.12
CA LEU A 20 22.53 1.24 -37.55
C LEU A 20 21.96 2.65 -37.76
N MET A 21 21.06 2.86 -38.74
CA MET A 21 20.37 4.14 -38.92
C MET A 21 19.09 4.28 -38.08
N VAL A 22 18.56 3.20 -37.52
CA VAL A 22 17.40 3.26 -36.60
C VAL A 22 17.83 3.60 -35.17
N VAL A 23 19.08 3.31 -34.78
CA VAL A 23 19.63 3.70 -33.47
C VAL A 23 20.00 5.19 -33.42
N GLY A 24 20.28 5.82 -34.56
CA GLY A 24 20.64 7.25 -34.64
C GLY A 24 19.48 8.23 -34.42
N ASN A 25 18.23 7.80 -34.63
CA ASN A 25 17.06 8.68 -34.49
C ASN A 25 16.44 8.69 -33.08
N PHE A 26 16.82 7.77 -32.19
CA PHE A 26 16.34 7.80 -30.81
C PHE A 26 17.02 8.89 -29.95
N SER A 27 18.26 9.28 -30.30
CA SER A 27 19.01 10.27 -29.53
C SER A 27 18.71 11.73 -29.93
N MET A 28 18.25 11.98 -31.16
CA MET A 28 17.86 13.34 -31.59
C MET A 28 16.52 13.80 -30.99
N GLY A 29 15.53 12.92 -30.85
CA GLY A 29 14.22 13.28 -30.28
C GLY A 29 14.23 13.63 -28.78
N GLN A 30 15.11 13.01 -27.98
CA GLN A 30 15.22 13.30 -26.54
C GLN A 30 15.78 14.70 -26.24
N ASN A 31 16.60 15.25 -27.14
CA ASN A 31 17.18 16.59 -26.96
C ASN A 31 16.19 17.72 -27.30
N GLU A 32 15.28 17.49 -28.25
CA GLU A 32 14.29 18.51 -28.66
C GLU A 32 13.22 18.77 -27.59
N GLU A 33 12.84 17.75 -26.82
CA GLU A 33 11.81 17.88 -25.77
C GLU A 33 12.34 18.40 -24.43
N PHE A 34 13.64 18.24 -24.14
CA PHE A 34 14.23 18.64 -22.86
C PHE A 34 14.18 20.15 -22.61
N GLY A 35 14.50 20.98 -23.62
CA GLY A 35 14.49 22.44 -23.50
C GLY A 35 13.11 22.99 -23.08
N PRO A 36 12.04 22.69 -23.83
CA PRO A 36 10.67 23.09 -23.46
C PRO A 36 10.22 22.52 -22.11
N ALA A 37 10.52 21.25 -21.81
CA ALA A 37 10.15 20.64 -20.52
C ALA A 37 10.87 21.29 -19.33
N LYS A 38 12.13 21.72 -19.52
CA LYS A 38 12.88 22.47 -18.50
C LYS A 38 12.28 23.85 -18.26
N GLN A 39 11.90 24.57 -19.31
CA GLN A 39 11.22 25.87 -19.16
C GLN A 39 9.90 25.70 -18.38
N TYR A 40 9.10 24.70 -18.76
CA TYR A 40 7.87 24.35 -18.03
C TYR A 40 8.14 24.03 -16.56
N TYR A 41 9.17 23.25 -16.26
CA TYR A 41 9.59 22.97 -14.87
C TYR A 41 10.01 24.23 -14.11
N ASP A 42 10.83 25.10 -14.72
CA ASP A 42 11.35 26.32 -14.08
C ASP A 42 10.22 27.32 -13.76
N GLU A 43 9.13 27.29 -14.52
CA GLU A 43 7.89 28.04 -14.25
C GLU A 43 7.07 27.38 -13.15
N PHE A 44 6.84 26.07 -13.26
CA PHE A 44 5.95 25.34 -12.37
C PHE A 44 6.53 25.16 -10.96
N ILE A 45 7.85 25.08 -10.79
CA ILE A 45 8.47 24.93 -9.48
C ILE A 45 8.31 26.17 -8.58
N LYS A 46 8.02 27.33 -9.18
CA LYS A 46 7.77 28.60 -8.48
C LYS A 46 6.32 28.75 -8.01
N ARG A 47 5.43 27.85 -8.44
CA ARG A 47 4.01 27.89 -8.13
C ARG A 47 3.77 27.51 -6.66
N PRO A 48 2.81 28.15 -5.97
CA PRO A 48 2.49 27.80 -4.59
C PRO A 48 1.93 26.37 -4.45
N SER A 49 1.15 25.90 -5.44
CA SER A 49 0.56 24.57 -5.41
C SER A 49 1.60 23.46 -5.53
N LEU A 50 1.61 22.53 -4.56
CA LEU A 50 2.42 21.32 -4.65
C LEU A 50 2.03 20.46 -5.87
N GLN A 51 0.75 20.44 -6.25
CA GLN A 51 0.28 19.76 -7.45
C GLN A 51 0.95 20.31 -8.71
N MET A 52 1.00 21.64 -8.88
CA MET A 52 1.66 22.25 -10.03
C MET A 52 3.15 21.96 -10.03
N ARG A 53 3.83 22.15 -8.90
CA ARG A 53 5.26 21.80 -8.78
C ARG A 53 5.53 20.34 -9.16
N THR A 54 4.63 19.43 -8.77
CA THR A 54 4.72 18.00 -9.11
C THR A 54 4.48 17.74 -10.60
N ARG A 55 3.50 18.41 -11.24
CA ARG A 55 3.32 18.36 -12.71
C ARG A 55 4.58 18.81 -13.45
N GLY A 56 5.22 19.89 -13.01
CA GLY A 56 6.50 20.36 -13.55
C GLY A 56 7.60 19.30 -13.46
N ARG A 57 7.74 18.65 -12.30
CA ARG A 57 8.70 17.54 -12.10
C ARG A 57 8.41 16.34 -13.00
N VAL A 58 7.15 15.92 -13.09
CA VAL A 58 6.73 14.80 -13.95
C VAL A 58 7.02 15.10 -15.41
N LYS A 59 6.68 16.31 -15.89
CA LYS A 59 6.97 16.72 -17.27
C LYS A 59 8.47 16.71 -17.56
N LEU A 60 9.30 17.24 -16.67
CA LEU A 60 10.76 17.20 -16.82
C LEU A 60 11.29 15.76 -16.80
N ALA A 61 10.84 14.94 -15.85
CA ALA A 61 11.26 13.55 -15.73
C ALA A 61 10.89 12.71 -16.95
N SER A 62 9.70 12.94 -17.52
CA SER A 62 9.21 12.20 -18.70
C SER A 62 10.06 12.36 -19.95
N THR A 63 10.98 13.33 -19.99
CA THR A 63 11.95 13.48 -21.09
C THR A 63 12.98 12.36 -21.13
N GLY A 64 13.20 11.64 -20.01
CA GLY A 64 14.26 10.65 -19.90
C GLY A 64 15.67 11.22 -20.06
N HIS A 65 15.86 12.54 -19.98
CA HIS A 65 17.15 13.17 -20.24
C HIS A 65 18.06 13.18 -19.00
N LYS A 66 19.36 12.95 -19.16
CA LYS A 66 20.35 12.98 -18.05
C LYS A 66 20.35 14.30 -17.26
N GLY A 67 20.19 15.41 -17.96
CA GLY A 67 20.05 16.72 -17.32
C GLY A 67 18.81 16.83 -16.42
N ALA A 68 17.71 16.16 -16.77
CA ALA A 68 16.50 16.14 -15.95
C ALA A 68 16.76 15.38 -14.64
N PHE A 69 17.43 14.22 -14.71
CA PHE A 69 17.81 13.46 -13.52
C PHE A 69 18.72 14.27 -12.58
N SER A 70 19.73 14.98 -13.10
CA SER A 70 20.61 15.84 -12.30
C SER A 70 19.82 16.93 -11.57
N ILE A 71 18.94 17.64 -12.28
CA ILE A 71 18.11 18.71 -11.70
C ILE A 71 17.23 18.18 -10.57
N LEU A 72 16.55 17.04 -10.80
CA LEU A 72 15.60 16.48 -9.84
C LEU A 72 16.30 15.87 -8.63
N SER A 73 17.43 15.17 -8.81
CA SER A 73 18.22 14.62 -7.71
C SER A 73 18.85 15.73 -6.85
N GLU A 74 19.37 16.81 -7.46
CA GLU A 74 19.89 17.97 -6.72
C GLU A 74 18.79 18.72 -5.95
N SER A 75 17.56 18.75 -6.49
CA SER A 75 16.40 19.35 -5.82
C SER A 75 16.06 18.65 -4.50
N TYR A 76 16.41 17.37 -4.33
CA TYR A 76 16.14 16.61 -3.12
C TYR A 76 16.81 17.20 -1.87
N ALA A 77 18.07 17.63 -2.01
CA ALA A 77 18.83 18.25 -0.92
C ALA A 77 18.29 19.63 -0.53
N LYS A 78 17.56 20.28 -1.43
CA LYS A 78 16.96 21.62 -1.26
C LYS A 78 15.43 21.56 -1.29
N ALA A 79 14.86 20.43 -0.87
CA ALA A 79 13.41 20.26 -0.85
C ALA A 79 12.73 21.41 -0.10
N GLU A 80 11.72 21.99 -0.75
CA GLU A 80 10.79 22.97 -0.18
C GLU A 80 9.83 22.34 0.85
N ASP A 81 9.04 23.16 1.54
CA ASP A 81 7.90 22.65 2.29
C ASP A 81 6.75 22.20 1.36
N PRO A 82 6.08 21.07 1.68
CA PRO A 82 6.37 20.10 2.75
C PRO A 82 7.60 19.19 2.45
N LYS A 83 8.71 19.34 3.19
CA LYS A 83 10.00 18.68 2.84
C LYS A 83 9.95 17.16 2.73
N PRO A 84 9.40 16.42 3.71
CA PRO A 84 9.37 14.96 3.64
C PRO A 84 8.61 14.48 2.40
N GLN A 85 7.52 15.16 2.08
CA GLN A 85 6.63 14.83 0.99
C GLN A 85 7.27 15.13 -0.39
N VAL A 86 7.96 16.26 -0.50
CA VAL A 86 8.68 16.64 -1.73
C VAL A 86 9.84 15.69 -2.00
N LYS A 87 10.60 15.31 -0.96
CA LYS A 87 11.63 14.26 -1.05
C LYS A 87 11.07 12.96 -1.61
N TYR A 88 9.96 12.49 -1.05
CA TYR A 88 9.26 11.29 -1.53
C TYR A 88 8.88 11.41 -3.01
N LEU A 89 8.19 12.48 -3.41
CA LEU A 89 7.74 12.66 -4.79
C LEU A 89 8.90 12.70 -5.78
N LEU A 90 10.00 13.38 -5.44
CA LEU A 90 11.21 13.40 -6.27
C LEU A 90 11.78 11.99 -6.47
N THR A 91 11.91 11.20 -5.40
CA THR A 91 12.37 9.81 -5.50
C THR A 91 11.45 8.97 -6.39
N SER A 92 10.14 9.02 -6.16
CA SER A 92 9.17 8.19 -6.89
C SER A 92 9.02 8.59 -8.35
N ILE A 93 9.01 9.89 -8.65
CA ILE A 93 9.04 10.41 -10.03
C ILE A 93 10.31 9.95 -10.72
N CYS A 94 11.48 10.12 -10.09
CA CYS A 94 12.73 9.69 -10.72
C CYS A 94 12.75 8.18 -10.95
N ALA A 95 12.34 7.37 -9.97
CA ALA A 95 12.32 5.91 -10.11
C ALA A 95 11.32 5.41 -11.16
N LYS A 96 10.31 6.23 -11.50
CA LYS A 96 9.37 5.93 -12.59
C LYS A 96 9.97 6.16 -13.97
N TYR A 97 10.77 7.22 -14.15
CA TYR A 97 11.21 7.67 -15.47
C TYR A 97 12.69 7.39 -15.80
N PHE A 98 13.56 7.19 -14.80
CA PHE A 98 15.00 6.99 -14.98
C PHE A 98 15.44 5.60 -14.52
N LYS A 99 15.02 4.57 -15.25
CA LYS A 99 15.24 3.16 -14.90
C LYS A 99 16.45 2.53 -15.59
N ASP A 100 16.85 3.10 -16.72
CA ASP A 100 17.89 2.53 -17.57
C ASP A 100 19.26 2.55 -16.89
N VAL A 101 20.09 1.56 -17.24
CA VAL A 101 21.45 1.36 -16.70
C VAL A 101 22.33 2.62 -16.75
N GLU A 102 22.08 3.52 -17.70
CA GLU A 102 22.86 4.76 -17.82
C GLU A 102 22.65 5.75 -16.66
N PHE A 103 21.58 5.60 -15.87
CA PHE A 103 21.30 6.40 -14.68
C PHE A 103 21.84 5.76 -13.40
N ASP A 104 22.33 4.53 -13.45
CA ASP A 104 22.69 3.75 -12.27
C ASP A 104 23.80 4.41 -11.42
N ALA A 105 24.82 4.96 -12.08
CA ALA A 105 25.87 5.72 -11.41
C ALA A 105 25.31 6.97 -10.70
N GLY A 106 24.35 7.66 -11.33
CA GLY A 106 23.69 8.82 -10.76
C GLY A 106 22.82 8.47 -9.56
N TRP A 107 22.09 7.36 -9.62
CA TRP A 107 21.33 6.82 -8.48
C TRP A 107 22.25 6.45 -7.31
N THR A 108 23.38 5.83 -7.61
CA THR A 108 24.39 5.45 -6.62
C THR A 108 25.00 6.66 -5.93
N GLU A 109 25.36 7.69 -6.70
CA GLU A 109 25.85 8.95 -6.14
C GLU A 109 24.77 9.63 -5.29
N TRP A 110 23.53 9.68 -5.77
CA TRP A 110 22.43 10.33 -5.07
C TRP A 110 22.12 9.66 -3.73
N ARG A 111 21.98 8.32 -3.68
CA ARG A 111 21.73 7.60 -2.42
C ARG A 111 22.89 7.74 -1.43
N ASN A 112 24.13 7.69 -1.89
CA ASN A 112 25.30 7.80 -1.02
C ASN A 112 25.48 9.19 -0.39
N LYS A 113 24.95 10.25 -1.01
CA LYS A 113 24.88 11.60 -0.42
C LYS A 113 23.86 11.70 0.73
N HIS A 114 22.93 10.75 0.82
CA HIS A 114 21.77 10.77 1.72
C HIS A 114 21.69 9.49 2.54
N GLY A 115 22.52 9.37 3.57
CA GLY A 115 22.69 8.14 4.36
C GLY A 115 21.93 8.11 5.68
N LYS A 116 20.75 8.73 5.79
CA LYS A 116 19.92 8.69 7.02
C LYS A 116 18.71 7.78 6.83
N ALA A 117 18.18 7.22 7.91
CA ALA A 117 16.92 6.48 7.92
C ALA A 117 15.76 7.20 7.19
N GLU A 118 15.63 8.52 7.30
CA GLU A 118 14.58 9.30 6.60
C GLU A 118 14.68 9.25 5.07
N ASP A 119 15.81 8.80 4.52
CA ASP A 119 16.08 8.63 3.10
C ASP A 119 15.91 7.14 2.66
N ALA A 120 15.38 6.26 3.52
CA ALA A 120 15.24 4.82 3.22
C ALA A 120 14.42 4.52 1.96
N TRP A 121 13.43 5.36 1.62
CA TRP A 121 12.69 5.21 0.36
C TRP A 121 13.57 5.48 -0.87
N LEU A 122 14.46 6.47 -0.81
CA LEU A 122 15.46 6.73 -1.85
C LEU A 122 16.38 5.53 -2.03
N TRP A 123 16.87 4.98 -0.92
CA TRP A 123 17.70 3.77 -0.93
C TRP A 123 16.96 2.59 -1.55
N TYR A 124 15.77 2.27 -1.06
CA TYR A 124 14.95 1.17 -1.57
C TYR A 124 14.72 1.26 -3.09
N ARG A 125 14.24 2.42 -3.58
CA ARG A 125 13.92 2.61 -5.01
C ARG A 125 15.16 2.59 -5.90
N SER A 126 16.23 3.25 -5.47
CA SER A 126 17.49 3.24 -6.22
C SER A 126 18.13 1.84 -6.26
N MET A 127 17.97 1.04 -5.20
CA MET A 127 18.52 -0.30 -5.10
C MET A 127 17.77 -1.34 -5.92
N ILE A 128 16.44 -1.21 -6.06
CA ILE A 128 15.69 -2.03 -7.02
C ILE A 128 16.28 -1.85 -8.42
N LEU A 129 16.42 -0.60 -8.87
CA LEU A 129 16.97 -0.29 -10.19
C LEU A 129 18.43 -0.76 -10.33
N HIS A 130 19.24 -0.59 -9.29
CA HIS A 130 20.63 -1.05 -9.30
C HIS A 130 20.73 -2.57 -9.41
N ALA A 131 19.90 -3.31 -8.67
CA ALA A 131 19.86 -4.77 -8.71
C ALA A 131 19.33 -5.29 -10.06
N GLU A 132 18.27 -4.69 -10.61
CA GLU A 132 17.76 -5.00 -11.96
C GLU A 132 18.83 -4.78 -13.05
N ASN A 133 19.77 -3.86 -12.81
CA ASN A 133 20.92 -3.58 -13.68
C ASN A 133 22.17 -4.43 -13.34
N GLY A 134 22.05 -5.48 -12.53
CA GLY A 134 23.13 -6.41 -12.20
C GLY A 134 23.96 -6.06 -10.95
N GLY A 135 23.55 -5.06 -10.19
CA GLY A 135 24.23 -4.58 -8.98
C GLY A 135 23.89 -5.32 -7.68
N GLU A 136 23.38 -6.56 -7.73
CA GLU A 136 22.95 -7.30 -6.53
C GLU A 136 24.06 -7.48 -5.49
N ALA A 137 25.30 -7.69 -5.93
CA ALA A 137 26.44 -7.89 -5.03
C ALA A 137 26.66 -6.70 -4.07
N ASP A 138 26.46 -5.49 -4.56
CA ASP A 138 26.58 -4.27 -3.76
C ASP A 138 25.45 -4.17 -2.72
N LEU A 139 24.24 -4.63 -3.06
CA LEU A 139 23.13 -4.69 -2.09
C LEU A 139 23.42 -5.69 -0.97
N TYR A 140 24.02 -6.85 -1.28
CA TYR A 140 24.44 -7.81 -0.25
C TYR A 140 25.53 -7.22 0.66
N LEU A 141 26.47 -6.45 0.11
CA LEU A 141 27.47 -5.74 0.91
C LEU A 141 26.80 -4.76 1.89
N ILE A 142 25.86 -3.95 1.38
CA ILE A 142 25.11 -2.99 2.18
C ILE A 142 24.27 -3.70 3.25
N ALA A 143 23.59 -4.80 2.88
CA ALA A 143 22.78 -5.60 3.79
C ALA A 143 23.60 -6.23 4.93
N ASN A 144 24.92 -6.39 4.76
CA ASN A 144 25.80 -6.92 5.80
C ASN A 144 26.50 -5.82 6.62
N GLU A 145 26.92 -4.73 5.97
CA GLU A 145 27.90 -3.79 6.55
C GLU A 145 27.35 -2.40 6.86
N HIS A 146 26.18 -2.02 6.32
CA HIS A 146 25.67 -0.67 6.51
C HIS A 146 25.28 -0.40 7.97
N LYS A 147 25.69 0.76 8.50
CA LYS A 147 25.54 1.12 9.92
C LYS A 147 24.10 1.47 10.30
N ASP A 148 23.39 2.14 9.40
CA ASP A 148 21.98 2.48 9.60
C ASP A 148 21.11 1.26 9.27
N LEU A 149 20.34 0.83 10.26
CA LEU A 149 19.49 -0.36 10.18
C LEU A 149 18.40 -0.24 9.09
N PHE A 150 17.82 0.94 8.89
CA PHE A 150 16.77 1.12 7.89
C PHE A 150 17.31 1.07 6.47
N LEU A 151 18.52 1.56 6.26
CA LEU A 151 19.18 1.50 4.96
C LEU A 151 19.64 0.07 4.64
N LYS A 152 20.12 -0.67 5.65
CA LYS A 152 20.35 -2.12 5.58
C LYS A 152 19.08 -2.88 5.21
N SER A 153 17.97 -2.59 5.90
CA SER A 153 16.66 -3.19 5.64
C SER A 153 16.10 -2.81 4.25
N ALA A 154 16.33 -1.58 3.78
CA ALA A 154 15.94 -1.15 2.44
C ALA A 154 16.65 -1.97 1.34
N ALA A 155 17.94 -2.31 1.53
CA ALA A 155 18.67 -3.18 0.61
C ALA A 155 18.09 -4.60 0.56
N LEU A 156 17.74 -5.18 1.72
CA LEU A 156 17.10 -6.50 1.79
C LEU A 156 15.70 -6.51 1.18
N GLU A 157 14.91 -5.46 1.42
CA GLU A 157 13.61 -5.27 0.77
C GLU A 157 13.75 -5.15 -0.75
N ALA A 158 14.78 -4.44 -1.24
CA ALA A 158 15.04 -4.31 -2.66
C ALA A 158 15.44 -5.67 -3.29
N LEU A 159 16.37 -6.42 -2.67
CA LEU A 159 16.72 -7.78 -3.08
C LEU A 159 15.49 -8.71 -3.11
N CYS A 160 14.61 -8.58 -2.12
CA CYS A 160 13.36 -9.33 -2.04
C CYS A 160 12.37 -8.93 -3.14
N GLU A 161 12.33 -7.66 -3.54
CA GLU A 161 11.40 -7.17 -4.56
C GLU A 161 11.80 -7.60 -5.96
N VAL A 162 13.11 -7.59 -6.26
CA VAL A 162 13.64 -8.05 -7.55
C VAL A 162 13.69 -9.58 -7.69
N GLY A 163 13.48 -10.31 -6.60
CA GLY A 163 13.49 -11.78 -6.59
C GLY A 163 14.89 -12.37 -6.73
N SER A 164 15.87 -11.81 -6.00
CA SER A 164 17.26 -12.30 -6.06
C SER A 164 17.36 -13.78 -5.65
N GLU A 165 17.87 -14.62 -6.55
CA GLU A 165 17.96 -16.09 -6.38
C GLU A 165 18.81 -16.50 -5.16
N ASN A 166 19.76 -15.65 -4.76
CA ASN A 166 20.69 -15.94 -3.66
C ASN A 166 20.13 -15.58 -2.28
N LEU A 167 18.97 -14.90 -2.22
CA LEU A 167 18.51 -14.28 -0.98
C LEU A 167 18.08 -15.31 0.07
N LEU A 168 17.51 -16.45 -0.34
CA LEU A 168 17.21 -17.55 0.59
C LEU A 168 18.49 -18.15 1.20
N GLY A 169 19.54 -18.34 0.40
CA GLY A 169 20.83 -18.81 0.90
C GLY A 169 21.47 -17.83 1.87
N TRP A 170 21.36 -16.53 1.58
CA TRP A 170 21.79 -15.48 2.50
C TRP A 170 21.02 -15.53 3.81
N TRP A 171 19.69 -15.68 3.78
CA TRP A 171 18.87 -15.81 4.99
C TRP A 171 19.20 -17.08 5.79
N GLU A 172 19.41 -18.21 5.12
CA GLU A 172 19.80 -19.45 5.79
C GLU A 172 21.08 -19.26 6.63
N ALA A 173 22.09 -18.59 6.07
CA ALA A 173 23.31 -18.28 6.79
C ALA A 173 23.07 -17.22 7.89
N LYS A 174 22.30 -16.18 7.57
CA LYS A 174 22.12 -15.05 8.48
C LYS A 174 21.30 -15.40 9.72
N LEU A 175 20.36 -16.34 9.60
CA LEU A 175 19.53 -16.81 10.72
C LEU A 175 20.32 -17.55 11.82
N GLU A 176 21.58 -17.95 11.57
CA GLU A 176 22.47 -18.46 12.63
C GLU A 176 22.75 -17.38 13.70
N ASP A 177 22.75 -16.10 13.30
CA ASP A 177 22.95 -14.96 14.21
C ASP A 177 21.65 -14.49 14.87
N ALA A 178 20.50 -15.13 14.62
CA ALA A 178 19.19 -14.60 14.99
C ALA A 178 19.04 -14.36 16.50
N ASP A 179 19.71 -15.17 17.31
CA ASP A 179 19.72 -15.03 18.77
C ASP A 179 20.40 -13.74 19.25
N ASP A 180 21.29 -13.15 18.47
CA ASP A 180 21.98 -11.90 18.84
C ASP A 180 21.16 -10.66 18.50
N TRP A 181 20.19 -10.75 17.59
CA TRP A 181 19.33 -9.64 17.21
C TRP A 181 18.42 -9.20 18.34
N LYS A 182 18.24 -7.88 18.47
CA LYS A 182 17.42 -7.26 19.53
C LYS A 182 16.67 -6.06 18.99
N GLY A 183 15.54 -5.73 19.62
CA GLY A 183 14.76 -4.54 19.28
C GLY A 183 14.43 -4.48 17.80
N ASP A 184 14.60 -3.30 17.20
CA ASP A 184 14.24 -3.02 15.81
C ASP A 184 14.95 -3.95 14.82
N GLU A 185 16.19 -4.34 15.11
CA GLU A 185 16.94 -5.23 14.21
C GLU A 185 16.27 -6.59 14.08
N ARG A 186 15.84 -7.17 15.22
CA ARG A 186 15.15 -8.46 15.19
C ARG A 186 13.81 -8.36 14.47
N THR A 187 13.04 -7.32 14.77
CA THR A 187 11.73 -7.05 14.15
C THR A 187 11.87 -6.95 12.62
N LEU A 188 12.72 -6.03 12.14
CA LEU A 188 12.89 -5.79 10.70
C LEU A 188 13.44 -7.02 9.98
N LEU A 189 14.49 -7.68 10.51
CA LEU A 189 15.10 -8.81 9.82
C LEU A 189 14.18 -10.03 9.74
N LEU A 190 13.44 -10.36 10.79
CA LEU A 190 12.49 -11.47 10.75
C LEU A 190 11.30 -11.21 9.82
N GLU A 191 10.78 -9.98 9.82
CA GLU A 191 9.69 -9.60 8.92
C GLU A 191 10.12 -9.66 7.45
N ILE A 192 11.30 -9.12 7.12
CA ILE A 192 11.83 -9.16 5.75
C ILE A 192 12.16 -10.59 5.34
N GLY A 193 12.80 -11.38 6.22
CA GLY A 193 13.09 -12.79 5.93
C GLY A 193 11.84 -13.62 5.67
N THR A 194 10.75 -13.34 6.39
CA THR A 194 9.47 -14.02 6.18
C THR A 194 8.79 -13.54 4.90
N LYS A 195 8.86 -12.25 4.58
CA LYS A 195 8.43 -11.72 3.29
C LYS A 195 9.22 -12.36 2.13
N THR A 196 10.54 -12.55 2.28
CA THR A 196 11.37 -13.25 1.29
C THR A 196 10.86 -14.67 1.07
N LEU A 197 10.61 -15.41 2.15
CA LEU A 197 10.05 -16.76 2.03
C LEU A 197 8.71 -16.76 1.30
N PHE A 198 7.86 -15.75 1.52
CA PHE A 198 6.60 -15.58 0.82
C PHE A 198 6.77 -15.28 -0.68
N LYS A 199 7.67 -14.37 -1.06
CA LYS A 199 7.96 -14.08 -2.47
C LYS A 199 8.53 -15.30 -3.20
N GLU A 200 9.30 -16.11 -2.49
CA GLU A 200 9.89 -17.36 -2.97
C GLU A 200 8.98 -18.59 -2.77
N ALA A 201 7.69 -18.41 -2.46
CA ALA A 201 6.75 -19.52 -2.25
C ALA A 201 6.58 -20.41 -3.49
N HIS A 202 6.88 -19.90 -4.69
CA HIS A 202 6.92 -20.71 -5.92
C HIS A 202 8.02 -21.79 -5.89
N SER A 203 9.04 -21.62 -5.05
CA SER A 203 10.10 -22.59 -4.78
C SER A 203 9.76 -23.53 -3.62
N TYR A 204 8.50 -23.57 -3.19
CA TYR A 204 8.04 -24.50 -2.16
C TYR A 204 8.30 -25.96 -2.55
N GLY A 205 8.86 -26.73 -1.62
CA GLY A 205 9.30 -28.11 -1.84
C GLY A 205 10.76 -28.26 -2.27
N GLN A 206 11.45 -27.17 -2.64
CA GLN A 206 12.89 -27.20 -2.89
C GLN A 206 13.71 -27.22 -1.60
N ASP A 207 14.91 -27.80 -1.64
CA ASP A 207 15.77 -27.96 -0.46
C ASP A 207 16.16 -26.62 0.17
N GLN A 208 16.49 -25.60 -0.65
CA GLN A 208 16.90 -24.29 -0.15
C GLN A 208 15.76 -23.57 0.58
N PHE A 209 14.56 -23.61 -0.01
CA PHE A 209 13.35 -23.09 0.63
C PHE A 209 13.12 -23.79 1.97
N ARG A 210 13.17 -25.13 1.99
CA ARG A 210 12.93 -25.93 3.19
C ARG A 210 13.94 -25.64 4.30
N LYS A 211 15.24 -25.58 3.99
CA LYS A 211 16.29 -25.26 4.98
C LYS A 211 16.09 -23.89 5.60
N THR A 212 15.79 -22.88 4.77
CA THR A 212 15.54 -21.52 5.24
C THR A 212 14.30 -21.47 6.12
N ALA A 213 13.20 -22.08 5.68
CA ALA A 213 11.94 -22.14 6.43
C ALA A 213 12.10 -22.86 7.78
N LEU A 214 12.87 -23.95 7.85
CA LEU A 214 13.15 -24.68 9.09
C LEU A 214 13.91 -23.86 10.14
N LYS A 215 14.72 -22.88 9.72
CA LYS A 215 15.39 -21.94 10.64
C LYS A 215 14.51 -20.75 11.00
N LEU A 216 13.70 -20.27 10.06
CA LEU A 216 12.90 -19.06 10.21
C LEU A 216 11.60 -19.29 11.01
N ILE A 217 10.87 -20.36 10.73
CA ILE A 217 9.59 -20.65 11.40
C ILE A 217 9.71 -20.70 12.93
N PRO A 218 10.72 -21.36 13.54
CA PRO A 218 10.90 -21.37 14.99
C PRO A 218 11.09 -19.97 15.61
N GLN A 219 11.50 -18.97 14.83
CA GLN A 219 11.71 -17.61 15.34
C GLN A 219 10.40 -16.93 15.75
N ILE A 220 9.24 -17.39 15.26
CA ILE A 220 7.94 -16.81 15.61
C ILE A 220 7.63 -16.93 17.11
N GLU A 221 7.99 -18.04 17.74
CA GLU A 221 7.71 -18.30 19.16
C GLU A 221 8.90 -17.99 20.09
N HIS A 222 10.00 -17.50 19.52
CA HIS A 222 11.18 -17.17 20.29
C HIS A 222 10.90 -16.00 21.25
N LYS A 223 11.40 -16.09 22.49
CA LYS A 223 11.12 -15.13 23.57
C LYS A 223 11.49 -13.67 23.30
N LYS A 224 12.40 -13.42 22.34
CA LYS A 224 12.81 -12.07 21.94
C LYS A 224 11.96 -11.50 20.80
N THR A 225 11.12 -12.31 20.17
CA THR A 225 10.21 -11.89 19.10
C THR A 225 8.99 -11.22 19.74
N ASP A 226 8.79 -9.95 19.41
CA ASP A 226 7.63 -9.19 19.89
C ASP A 226 6.34 -9.65 19.20
N ASP A 227 5.20 -9.44 19.86
CA ASP A 227 3.91 -9.96 19.41
C ASP A 227 3.48 -9.44 18.03
N ARG A 228 3.89 -8.22 17.63
CA ARG A 228 3.63 -7.69 16.29
C ARG A 228 4.37 -8.49 15.24
N THR A 229 5.68 -8.71 15.44
CA THR A 229 6.49 -9.52 14.54
C THR A 229 5.88 -10.91 14.38
N LYS A 230 5.36 -11.53 15.46
CA LYS A 230 4.68 -12.83 15.36
C LYS A 230 3.47 -12.80 14.45
N VAL A 231 2.62 -11.77 14.57
CA VAL A 231 1.43 -11.60 13.71
C VAL A 231 1.83 -11.41 12.25
N ILE A 232 2.84 -10.58 11.97
CA ILE A 232 3.33 -10.35 10.61
C ILE A 232 3.87 -11.65 10.00
N MET A 233 4.70 -12.38 10.75
CA MET A 233 5.21 -13.69 10.32
C MET A 233 4.07 -14.68 10.06
N ALA A 234 3.09 -14.76 10.98
CA ALA A 234 1.93 -15.65 10.85
C ALA A 234 1.11 -15.35 9.59
N ARG A 235 0.94 -14.08 9.22
CA ARG A 235 0.23 -13.71 7.97
C ARG A 235 0.97 -14.20 6.74
N TYR A 236 2.28 -13.98 6.66
CA TYR A 236 3.08 -14.52 5.54
C TYR A 236 3.02 -16.06 5.49
N PHE A 237 3.17 -16.75 6.64
CA PHE A 237 3.07 -18.20 6.68
C PHE A 237 1.67 -18.71 6.28
N ARG A 238 0.60 -18.04 6.69
CA ARG A 238 -0.78 -18.37 6.26
C ARG A 238 -0.88 -18.38 4.73
N GLU A 239 -0.38 -17.34 4.07
CA GLU A 239 -0.40 -17.25 2.60
C GLU A 239 0.50 -18.28 1.92
N ILE A 240 1.69 -18.56 2.49
CA ILE A 240 2.61 -19.58 1.95
C ILE A 240 2.00 -20.98 2.00
N PHE A 241 1.40 -21.34 3.14
CA PHE A 241 1.00 -22.71 3.43
C PHE A 241 -0.51 -22.98 3.30
N GLY A 242 -1.29 -22.03 2.77
CA GLY A 242 -2.75 -22.18 2.58
C GLY A 242 -3.51 -22.41 3.88
N GLY A 243 -3.27 -21.57 4.89
CA GLY A 243 -3.93 -21.63 6.19
C GLY A 243 -5.23 -20.82 6.27
N ASP A 244 -6.16 -21.28 7.10
CA ASP A 244 -7.39 -20.57 7.47
C ASP A 244 -7.22 -19.69 8.73
N LYS A 245 -6.29 -20.07 9.62
CA LYS A 245 -6.01 -19.40 10.90
C LYS A 245 -4.60 -18.78 10.94
N LEU A 246 -4.45 -17.73 11.77
CA LEU A 246 -3.16 -17.11 12.07
C LEU A 246 -2.54 -17.73 13.33
N TYR A 247 -1.67 -18.72 13.16
CA TYR A 247 -0.93 -19.34 14.26
C TYR A 247 0.34 -18.53 14.60
N VAL A 248 0.48 -18.13 15.86
CA VAL A 248 1.66 -17.39 16.37
C VAL A 248 2.75 -18.30 16.98
N ASN A 249 2.59 -19.61 16.84
CA ASN A 249 3.52 -20.65 17.27
C ASN A 249 4.09 -21.41 16.06
N ALA A 250 5.24 -22.06 16.24
CA ALA A 250 5.97 -22.67 15.13
C ALA A 250 5.35 -23.98 14.62
N ALA A 251 4.78 -24.78 15.52
CA ALA A 251 4.40 -26.17 15.24
C ALA A 251 3.44 -26.36 14.05
N PRO A 252 2.34 -25.58 13.88
CA PRO A 252 1.43 -25.74 12.75
C PRO A 252 2.11 -25.47 11.41
N TRP A 253 3.00 -24.47 11.36
CA TRP A 253 3.73 -24.12 10.15
C TRP A 253 4.80 -25.17 9.81
N LEU A 254 5.48 -25.70 10.82
CA LEU A 254 6.44 -26.80 10.63
C LEU A 254 5.75 -28.08 10.13
N ASP A 255 4.56 -28.42 10.64
CA ASP A 255 3.81 -29.58 10.15
C ASP A 255 3.42 -29.39 8.68
N ARG A 256 2.92 -28.20 8.29
CA ARG A 256 2.62 -27.89 6.89
C ARG A 256 3.84 -27.98 5.99
N LEU A 257 4.99 -27.46 6.43
CA LEU A 257 6.25 -27.52 5.70
C LEU A 257 6.76 -28.96 5.52
N LEU A 258 6.64 -29.80 6.54
CA LEU A 258 7.16 -31.17 6.54
C LEU A 258 6.19 -32.19 5.91
N ASN A 259 4.89 -31.90 5.96
CA ASN A 259 3.81 -32.78 5.52
C ASN A 259 2.81 -32.05 4.59
N PRO A 260 3.25 -31.56 3.40
CA PRO A 260 2.43 -30.70 2.53
C PRO A 260 1.12 -31.33 2.03
N ASN A 261 1.05 -32.66 1.97
CA ASN A 261 -0.13 -33.40 1.48
C ASN A 261 -1.09 -33.84 2.59
N LYS A 262 -0.78 -33.51 3.85
CA LYS A 262 -1.58 -33.90 4.99
C LYS A 262 -2.51 -32.75 5.35
N GLU A 263 -3.81 -33.03 5.43
CA GLU A 263 -4.73 -32.12 6.09
C GLU A 263 -4.29 -31.98 7.55
N VAL A 264 -3.79 -30.80 7.89
CA VAL A 264 -3.43 -30.48 9.27
C VAL A 264 -4.73 -30.34 10.04
N ARG A 265 -5.03 -31.32 10.89
CA ARG A 265 -6.10 -31.21 11.86
C ARG A 265 -5.82 -29.98 12.72
N ALA A 266 -6.78 -29.07 12.81
CA ALA A 266 -6.67 -27.90 13.68
C ALA A 266 -6.39 -28.40 15.10
N ASP A 267 -5.17 -28.19 15.60
CA ASP A 267 -4.94 -28.27 17.03
C ASP A 267 -5.48 -26.96 17.60
N ASP A 268 -6.76 -26.96 17.97
CA ASP A 268 -7.50 -25.78 18.47
C ASP A 268 -6.85 -25.16 19.72
N LYS A 269 -5.89 -25.85 20.34
CA LYS A 269 -5.05 -25.34 21.43
C LYS A 269 -4.33 -24.01 21.09
N TYR A 270 -4.05 -23.74 19.82
CA TYR A 270 -3.23 -22.59 19.41
C TYR A 270 -3.93 -21.59 18.48
N ALA A 271 -5.18 -21.88 18.08
CA ALA A 271 -6.02 -20.90 17.42
C ALA A 271 -6.32 -19.75 18.40
N PRO A 272 -6.49 -18.50 17.92
CA PRO A 272 -7.06 -17.47 18.77
C PRO A 272 -8.39 -18.01 19.33
N ALA A 273 -8.55 -17.98 20.65
CA ALA A 273 -9.73 -18.52 21.33
C ALA A 273 -11.03 -17.78 20.98
N THR A 274 -10.92 -16.67 20.25
CA THR A 274 -12.04 -15.80 19.89
C THR A 274 -11.97 -15.47 18.40
N PRO A 275 -13.11 -15.46 17.68
CA PRO A 275 -13.14 -15.09 16.28
C PRO A 275 -12.52 -13.71 16.06
N PRO A 276 -11.83 -13.49 14.93
CA PRO A 276 -11.24 -12.20 14.62
C PRO A 276 -12.33 -11.14 14.46
N THR A 277 -12.03 -9.91 14.89
CA THR A 277 -12.89 -8.76 14.64
C THR A 277 -13.10 -8.58 13.15
N LYS A 278 -14.36 -8.47 12.71
CA LYS A 278 -14.73 -8.23 11.32
C LYS A 278 -15.17 -6.78 11.12
N PHE A 279 -14.86 -6.20 9.96
CA PHE A 279 -15.47 -4.96 9.49
C PHE A 279 -16.01 -5.17 8.08
N VAL A 280 -17.34 -5.07 7.95
CA VAL A 280 -18.06 -5.40 6.71
C VAL A 280 -17.67 -6.82 6.26
N GLY A 281 -17.64 -7.79 7.16
CA GLY A 281 -17.26 -9.19 6.87
C GLY A 281 -15.80 -9.42 6.45
N VAL A 282 -14.91 -8.43 6.58
CA VAL A 282 -13.46 -8.61 6.39
C VAL A 282 -12.78 -8.72 7.76
N GLU A 283 -12.02 -9.78 7.96
CA GLU A 283 -11.36 -10.08 9.24
C GLU A 283 -10.10 -9.22 9.45
N ALA A 284 -9.91 -8.74 10.68
CA ALA A 284 -8.69 -8.06 11.11
C ALA A 284 -7.65 -9.05 11.61
N ALA A 285 -6.37 -8.66 11.56
CA ALA A 285 -5.27 -9.37 12.20
C ALA A 285 -4.59 -8.52 13.28
N GLY A 286 -4.09 -9.19 14.31
CA GLY A 286 -3.39 -8.52 15.41
C GLY A 286 -4.31 -7.79 16.38
N LYS A 287 -3.73 -6.87 17.16
CA LYS A 287 -4.40 -6.27 18.32
C LYS A 287 -4.72 -4.80 18.15
N ARG A 288 -4.12 -4.10 17.19
CA ARG A 288 -4.26 -2.65 17.00
C ARG A 288 -4.95 -2.37 15.67
N ILE A 289 -6.24 -2.05 15.75
CA ILE A 289 -7.13 -1.95 14.59
C ILE A 289 -7.46 -0.47 14.37
N VAL A 290 -7.13 0.05 13.18
CA VAL A 290 -7.42 1.43 12.80
C VAL A 290 -8.48 1.46 11.71
N TYR A 291 -9.52 2.26 11.92
CA TYR A 291 -10.58 2.49 10.94
C TYR A 291 -10.39 3.87 10.32
N VAL A 292 -10.25 3.94 8.99
CA VAL A 292 -10.11 5.15 8.20
C VAL A 292 -11.38 5.28 7.37
N ILE A 293 -12.27 6.18 7.77
CA ILE A 293 -13.66 6.22 7.33
C ILE A 293 -13.95 7.49 6.56
N ASP A 294 -14.42 7.32 5.33
CA ASP A 294 -14.89 8.41 4.50
C ASP A 294 -16.12 9.09 5.10
N MET A 295 -16.05 10.40 5.19
CA MET A 295 -17.10 11.31 5.63
C MET A 295 -17.25 12.49 4.65
N SER A 296 -16.73 12.36 3.43
CA SER A 296 -17.01 13.29 2.34
C SER A 296 -18.52 13.42 2.08
N ASP A 297 -18.90 14.47 1.36
CA ASP A 297 -20.31 14.77 1.12
C ASP A 297 -20.97 13.71 0.20
N SER A 298 -20.22 13.01 -0.65
CA SER A 298 -20.74 11.91 -1.48
C SER A 298 -21.31 10.77 -0.64
N MET A 299 -20.81 10.56 0.58
CA MET A 299 -21.32 9.56 1.51
C MET A 299 -22.79 9.81 1.90
N LEU A 300 -23.33 11.00 1.66
CA LEU A 300 -24.75 11.30 1.88
C LEU A 300 -25.66 10.83 0.75
N LYS A 301 -25.11 10.36 -0.38
CA LYS A 301 -25.90 9.74 -1.45
C LYS A 301 -26.76 8.60 -0.88
N PRO A 302 -28.07 8.55 -1.21
CA PRO A 302 -28.93 7.45 -0.79
C PRO A 302 -28.44 6.09 -1.30
N LEU A 303 -28.58 5.05 -0.47
CA LEU A 303 -28.34 3.68 -0.93
C LEU A 303 -29.47 3.21 -1.85
N SER A 304 -29.12 2.69 -3.02
CA SER A 304 -30.09 2.05 -3.91
C SER A 304 -30.69 0.80 -3.25
N LYS A 305 -31.89 0.39 -3.67
CA LYS A 305 -32.53 -0.85 -3.16
C LYS A 305 -31.64 -2.08 -3.39
N GLU A 306 -31.01 -2.16 -4.57
CA GLU A 306 -30.07 -3.22 -4.92
C GLU A 306 -28.82 -3.21 -4.03
N ALA A 307 -28.25 -2.03 -3.75
CA ALA A 307 -27.14 -1.91 -2.80
C ALA A 307 -27.56 -2.44 -1.42
N LYS A 308 -28.73 -2.05 -0.92
CA LYS A 308 -29.25 -2.57 0.36
C LYS A 308 -29.42 -4.09 0.37
N GLU A 309 -29.87 -4.69 -0.73
CA GLU A 309 -30.02 -6.15 -0.82
C GLU A 309 -28.69 -6.90 -0.94
N LYS A 310 -27.70 -6.36 -1.65
CA LYS A 310 -26.36 -6.94 -1.73
C LYS A 310 -25.60 -6.83 -0.41
N ILE A 311 -25.73 -5.70 0.29
CA ILE A 311 -25.14 -5.51 1.61
C ILE A 311 -25.69 -6.53 2.63
N LYS A 312 -26.96 -6.93 2.48
CA LYS A 312 -27.61 -7.93 3.36
C LYS A 312 -27.11 -9.36 3.15
N LYS A 313 -26.44 -9.68 2.05
CA LYS A 313 -25.98 -11.05 1.76
C LYS A 313 -24.58 -11.28 2.35
N PRO A 314 -24.35 -12.38 3.07
CA PRO A 314 -22.99 -12.78 3.45
C PRO A 314 -22.17 -13.03 2.17
N VAL A 315 -20.89 -12.66 2.21
CA VAL A 315 -20.01 -12.76 1.05
C VAL A 315 -19.20 -14.04 1.12
N LYS A 316 -19.28 -14.87 0.07
CA LYS A 316 -18.41 -16.05 -0.09
C LYS A 316 -16.95 -15.61 -0.28
N ARG A 317 -16.03 -16.25 0.45
CA ARG A 317 -14.57 -16.02 0.31
C ARG A 317 -14.15 -16.31 -1.14
N PRO A 318 -13.22 -15.54 -1.74
CA PRO A 318 -12.62 -15.93 -3.02
C PRO A 318 -11.88 -17.25 -2.87
N GLU A 319 -12.17 -18.21 -3.75
CA GLU A 319 -11.41 -19.46 -3.82
C GLU A 319 -9.97 -19.16 -4.22
N GLY A 320 -9.01 -19.72 -3.48
CA GLY A 320 -7.57 -19.58 -3.77
C GLY A 320 -7.21 -20.16 -5.15
N PRO A 321 -5.99 -19.91 -5.65
CA PRO A 321 -5.56 -20.41 -6.94
C PRO A 321 -5.63 -21.94 -6.97
N VAL A 322 -6.48 -22.48 -7.84
CA VAL A 322 -6.61 -23.92 -8.08
C VAL A 322 -5.33 -24.43 -8.75
N THR A 323 -4.38 -24.89 -7.94
CA THR A 323 -3.25 -25.69 -8.42
C THR A 323 -3.57 -27.17 -8.21
N GLY A 324 -4.11 -27.81 -9.24
CA GLY A 324 -4.31 -29.26 -9.25
C GLY A 324 -5.40 -29.72 -10.22
N GLY A 325 -5.02 -30.13 -11.42
CA GLY A 325 -5.92 -30.79 -12.34
C GLY A 325 -6.29 -32.19 -11.85
N GLY A 326 -7.58 -32.46 -11.73
CA GLY A 326 -8.10 -33.79 -11.44
C GLY A 326 -9.62 -33.81 -11.43
N LYS A 327 -10.23 -34.12 -12.59
CA LYS A 327 -11.65 -34.46 -12.66
C LYS A 327 -11.92 -35.72 -11.83
N SER A 328 -12.82 -35.64 -10.88
CA SER A 328 -13.63 -36.78 -10.46
C SER A 328 -15.02 -36.29 -10.10
N ASP A 329 -15.97 -36.55 -11.01
CA ASP A 329 -17.40 -36.43 -10.77
C ASP A 329 -17.79 -37.44 -9.67
N LYS A 330 -18.31 -36.94 -8.55
CA LYS A 330 -19.18 -37.71 -7.66
C LYS A 330 -20.39 -36.86 -7.26
N PRO A 331 -21.57 -37.46 -7.10
CA PRO A 331 -22.83 -36.74 -6.91
C PRO A 331 -22.96 -36.23 -5.48
N ASP A 332 -23.66 -35.11 -5.35
CA ASP A 332 -23.98 -34.38 -4.13
C ASP A 332 -24.53 -35.28 -3.02
N GLU A 333 -23.77 -35.44 -1.94
CA GLU A 333 -24.32 -35.79 -0.62
C GLU A 333 -24.56 -34.49 0.14
N GLU A 334 -25.79 -34.35 0.63
CA GLU A 334 -26.38 -33.20 1.30
C GLU A 334 -25.45 -32.62 2.38
N GLY A 335 -24.91 -31.45 2.08
CA GLY A 335 -23.94 -30.75 2.92
C GLY A 335 -24.53 -30.35 4.26
N GLU A 336 -23.76 -30.67 5.30
CA GLU A 336 -23.83 -30.09 6.63
C GLU A 336 -24.02 -28.58 6.52
N GLU A 337 -25.08 -28.06 7.15
CA GLU A 337 -25.31 -26.64 7.32
C GLU A 337 -24.11 -26.07 8.09
N GLU A 338 -23.17 -25.42 7.39
CA GLU A 338 -22.23 -24.49 8.02
C GLU A 338 -23.08 -23.51 8.83
N GLU A 339 -22.94 -23.53 10.17
CA GLU A 339 -23.55 -22.53 11.05
C GLU A 339 -23.04 -21.15 10.61
N GLU A 340 -23.81 -20.46 9.77
CA GLU A 340 -23.59 -19.05 9.44
C GLU A 340 -23.59 -18.29 10.77
N GLU A 341 -22.42 -17.83 11.23
CA GLU A 341 -22.32 -16.88 12.34
C GLU A 341 -23.23 -15.68 12.01
N GLU A 342 -24.45 -15.64 12.58
CA GLU A 342 -25.41 -14.56 12.38
C GLU A 342 -24.78 -13.24 12.87
N GLU A 343 -24.24 -12.44 11.94
CA GLU A 343 -23.86 -11.06 12.23
C GLU A 343 -25.10 -10.31 12.75
N ASP A 344 -24.96 -9.59 13.87
CA ASP A 344 -26.03 -8.78 14.45
C ASP A 344 -26.73 -7.96 13.35
N PRO A 345 -28.06 -8.10 13.19
CA PRO A 345 -28.75 -7.51 12.05
C PRO A 345 -28.67 -5.99 12.11
N LEU A 346 -28.15 -5.38 11.04
CA LEU A 346 -28.11 -3.93 10.89
C LEU A 346 -29.52 -3.31 11.01
N PRO A 347 -29.65 -2.11 11.59
CA PRO A 347 -30.93 -1.39 11.69
C PRO A 347 -31.31 -0.78 10.34
N TRP A 348 -31.72 -1.64 9.40
CA TRP A 348 -32.00 -1.30 7.99
C TRP A 348 -33.07 -0.24 7.79
N ASP A 349 -33.97 -0.10 8.75
CA ASP A 349 -34.99 0.96 8.80
C ASP A 349 -34.38 2.36 8.99
N LYS A 350 -33.23 2.44 9.66
CA LYS A 350 -32.51 3.70 9.94
C LYS A 350 -31.46 4.04 8.88
N ILE A 351 -31.02 3.05 8.09
CA ILE A 351 -29.98 3.23 7.07
C ILE A 351 -30.58 3.83 5.80
N LYS A 352 -30.27 5.11 5.53
CA LYS A 352 -30.74 5.84 4.34
C LYS A 352 -29.61 6.10 3.35
N THR A 353 -28.47 6.54 3.86
CA THR A 353 -27.30 6.99 3.08
C THR A 353 -26.15 5.99 3.16
N ARG A 354 -25.12 6.15 2.32
CA ARG A 354 -23.87 5.37 2.39
C ARG A 354 -23.17 5.59 3.73
N PHE A 355 -23.18 6.83 4.24
CA PHE A 355 -22.68 7.19 5.56
C PHE A 355 -23.42 6.45 6.69
N ASP A 356 -24.75 6.34 6.63
CA ASP A 356 -25.49 5.58 7.64
C ASP A 356 -25.06 4.11 7.67
N ALA A 357 -24.86 3.48 6.51
CA ALA A 357 -24.37 2.10 6.46
C ALA A 357 -22.95 1.97 7.02
N ALA A 358 -22.02 2.84 6.60
CA ALA A 358 -20.66 2.86 7.11
C ALA A 358 -20.62 3.06 8.63
N ARG A 359 -21.42 3.99 9.17
CA ARG A 359 -21.55 4.27 10.60
C ARG A 359 -22.05 3.03 11.36
N GLU A 360 -23.13 2.40 10.91
CA GLU A 360 -23.68 1.26 11.64
C GLU A 360 -22.78 0.02 11.55
N TYR A 361 -22.13 -0.25 10.41
CA TYR A 361 -21.12 -1.30 10.31
C TYR A 361 -19.92 -1.04 11.23
N LEU A 362 -19.48 0.21 11.33
CA LEU A 362 -18.39 0.57 12.21
C LEU A 362 -18.79 0.33 13.67
N LYS A 363 -20.00 0.70 14.06
CA LYS A 363 -20.51 0.45 15.42
C LYS A 363 -20.60 -1.05 15.74
N LEU A 364 -21.00 -1.89 14.78
CA LEU A 364 -20.96 -3.35 14.95
C LEU A 364 -19.53 -3.86 15.14
N SER A 365 -18.61 -3.43 14.28
CA SER A 365 -17.19 -3.83 14.37
C SER A 365 -16.56 -3.38 15.69
N LEU A 366 -16.82 -2.14 16.12
CA LEU A 366 -16.32 -1.62 17.40
C LEU A 366 -16.85 -2.40 18.61
N ARG A 367 -18.06 -2.94 18.53
CA ARG A 367 -18.68 -3.74 19.61
C ARG A 367 -18.22 -5.20 19.62
N SER A 368 -17.67 -5.69 18.52
CA SER A 368 -17.06 -7.03 18.42
C SER A 368 -15.54 -7.03 18.70
N LEU A 369 -14.96 -5.87 19.01
CA LEU A 369 -13.59 -5.77 19.49
C LEU A 369 -13.43 -6.50 20.84
N GLN A 370 -12.29 -7.15 21.00
CA GLN A 370 -11.90 -7.91 22.18
C GLN A 370 -11.19 -7.04 23.21
N ASP A 371 -11.29 -7.38 24.50
CA ASP A 371 -10.78 -6.57 25.61
C ASP A 371 -9.25 -6.39 25.59
N ASP A 372 -8.50 -7.26 24.90
CA ASP A 372 -7.05 -7.15 24.75
C ASP A 372 -6.60 -6.36 23.50
N GLN A 373 -7.57 -5.83 22.73
CA GLN A 373 -7.32 -5.02 21.55
C GLN A 373 -7.30 -3.52 21.84
N PHE A 374 -6.78 -2.78 20.88
CA PHE A 374 -6.76 -1.32 20.82
C PHE A 374 -7.35 -0.87 19.49
N TYR A 375 -8.00 0.29 19.49
CA TYR A 375 -8.60 0.81 18.29
C TYR A 375 -8.48 2.32 18.16
N CYS A 376 -8.54 2.80 16.92
CA CYS A 376 -8.63 4.22 16.59
C CYS A 376 -9.56 4.41 15.40
N VAL A 377 -10.37 5.47 15.42
CA VAL A 377 -11.22 5.85 14.29
C VAL A 377 -10.75 7.20 13.76
N ILE A 378 -10.30 7.19 12.51
CA ILE A 378 -9.97 8.36 11.71
C ILE A 378 -11.13 8.58 10.76
N TRP A 379 -11.62 9.81 10.69
CA TRP A 379 -12.52 10.23 9.62
C TRP A 379 -11.76 11.11 8.63
N PHE A 380 -12.15 11.06 7.37
CA PHE A 380 -11.63 11.97 6.35
C PHE A 380 -12.76 12.54 5.49
N GLY A 381 -12.62 13.83 5.18
CA GLY A 381 -13.40 14.61 4.23
C GLY A 381 -12.43 15.57 3.54
N THR A 382 -12.73 16.87 3.45
CA THR A 382 -11.73 17.88 3.03
C THR A 382 -10.55 17.91 4.02
N GLU A 383 -10.85 17.77 5.31
CA GLU A 383 -9.88 17.57 6.39
C GLU A 383 -9.93 16.12 6.88
N HIS A 384 -8.95 15.71 7.67
CA HIS A 384 -8.96 14.41 8.31
C HIS A 384 -8.53 14.54 9.78
N GLU A 385 -9.18 13.81 10.68
CA GLU A 385 -8.81 13.79 12.09
C GLU A 385 -9.16 12.43 12.73
N THR A 386 -8.54 12.15 13.87
CA THR A 386 -9.05 11.13 14.79
C THR A 386 -10.35 11.61 15.44
N LEU A 387 -11.25 10.68 15.80
CA LEU A 387 -12.38 11.01 16.67
C LEU A 387 -11.87 11.50 18.03
N LYS A 388 -12.60 12.40 18.68
CA LYS A 388 -12.18 12.98 19.96
C LYS A 388 -12.08 11.93 21.06
N THR A 389 -12.88 10.86 20.97
CA THR A 389 -12.81 9.70 21.86
C THR A 389 -11.62 8.78 21.59
N THR A 390 -10.97 8.88 20.43
CA THR A 390 -9.84 8.03 20.03
C THR A 390 -8.68 8.84 19.44
N LYS A 391 -8.10 9.78 20.21
CA LYS A 391 -6.94 10.63 19.79
C LYS A 391 -5.64 9.87 19.45
N GLY A 392 -5.69 8.55 19.50
CA GLY A 392 -4.61 7.59 19.38
C GLY A 392 -5.20 6.19 19.58
N LEU A 393 -4.35 5.18 19.61
CA LEU A 393 -4.80 3.80 19.87
C LEU A 393 -5.34 3.68 21.31
N THR A 394 -6.65 3.48 21.40
CA THR A 394 -7.41 3.47 22.64
C THR A 394 -7.71 2.02 23.04
N PRO A 395 -7.47 1.62 24.30
CA PRO A 395 -7.78 0.27 24.74
C PRO A 395 -9.28 0.02 24.69
N VAL A 396 -9.64 -1.19 24.28
CA VAL A 396 -11.02 -1.65 24.23
C VAL A 396 -11.55 -1.81 25.66
N ASN A 397 -12.72 -1.21 25.88
CA ASN A 397 -13.62 -1.52 26.98
C ASN A 397 -14.99 -0.95 26.63
N LYS A 398 -16.03 -1.48 27.26
CA LYS A 398 -17.43 -1.11 26.98
C LYS A 398 -17.67 0.41 27.05
N ALA A 399 -17.03 1.10 28.00
CA ALA A 399 -17.21 2.54 28.18
C ALA A 399 -16.57 3.36 27.04
N ASN A 400 -15.38 2.99 26.59
CA ASN A 400 -14.69 3.65 25.48
C ASN A 400 -15.43 3.40 24.17
N VAL A 401 -15.78 2.14 23.89
CA VAL A 401 -16.52 1.76 22.67
C VAL A 401 -17.82 2.54 22.58
N GLU A 402 -18.60 2.58 23.66
CA GLU A 402 -19.90 3.26 23.61
C GLU A 402 -19.78 4.78 23.52
N LYS A 403 -18.73 5.39 24.10
CA LYS A 403 -18.43 6.81 23.86
C LYS A 403 -18.13 7.08 22.39
N THR A 404 -17.36 6.22 21.74
CA THR A 404 -17.05 6.34 20.31
C THR A 404 -18.31 6.16 19.46
N CYS A 405 -19.16 5.17 19.75
CA CYS A 405 -20.46 5.00 19.10
C CYS A 405 -21.35 6.24 19.25
N GLN A 406 -21.38 6.84 20.43
CA GLN A 406 -22.14 8.08 20.68
C GLN A 406 -21.56 9.28 19.92
N GLU A 407 -20.23 9.38 19.77
CA GLU A 407 -19.61 10.42 18.95
C GLU A 407 -19.98 10.24 17.47
N LEU A 408 -19.92 9.01 16.96
CA LEU A 408 -20.35 8.67 15.60
C LEU A 408 -21.81 9.07 15.33
N ASP A 409 -22.71 8.83 16.29
CA ASP A 409 -24.13 9.18 16.18
C ASP A 409 -24.38 10.71 16.16
N ARG A 410 -23.42 11.54 16.58
CA ARG A 410 -23.53 13.01 16.55
C ARG A 410 -23.28 13.61 15.18
N PHE A 411 -22.62 12.91 14.27
CA PHE A 411 -22.47 13.38 12.91
C PHE A 411 -23.81 13.32 12.17
N LYS A 412 -24.22 14.46 11.61
CA LYS A 412 -25.48 14.65 10.89
C LYS A 412 -25.21 15.43 9.61
N ALA A 413 -25.98 15.10 8.57
CA ALA A 413 -25.99 15.88 7.34
C ALA A 413 -26.45 17.32 7.62
N GLY A 414 -25.69 18.28 7.11
CA GLY A 414 -26.09 19.66 6.94
C GLY A 414 -27.05 19.84 5.77
N ALA A 415 -27.53 21.07 5.58
CA ALA A 415 -28.48 21.40 4.53
C ALA A 415 -27.88 21.18 3.12
N PRO A 416 -28.67 20.68 2.15
CA PRO A 416 -28.26 20.62 0.76
C PRO A 416 -27.86 21.99 0.19
N THR A 417 -26.90 21.98 -0.73
CA THR A 417 -26.48 23.16 -1.50
C THR A 417 -26.62 22.88 -3.00
N GLN A 418 -26.31 23.89 -3.84
CA GLN A 418 -26.37 23.75 -5.30
C GLN A 418 -25.51 22.60 -5.82
N ASP A 419 -24.28 22.47 -5.31
CA ASP A 419 -23.32 21.42 -5.70
C ASP A 419 -23.40 20.19 -4.79
N ARG A 420 -24.22 20.21 -3.72
CA ARG A 420 -24.38 19.12 -2.75
C ARG A 420 -25.86 18.81 -2.52
N LYS A 421 -26.46 18.14 -3.49
CA LYS A 421 -27.91 17.87 -3.52
C LYS A 421 -28.40 17.01 -2.36
N ASP A 422 -27.54 16.13 -1.84
CA ASP A 422 -27.87 15.20 -0.76
C ASP A 422 -27.50 15.74 0.65
N GLY A 423 -26.94 16.95 0.74
CA GLY A 423 -26.47 17.55 1.99
C GLY A 423 -24.95 17.71 2.07
N VAL A 424 -24.48 18.30 3.17
CA VAL A 424 -23.04 18.50 3.46
C VAL A 424 -22.67 17.71 4.72
N LEU A 425 -21.55 17.00 4.71
CA LEU A 425 -21.00 16.25 5.84
C LEU A 425 -19.63 16.78 6.25
N LYS A 426 -18.56 16.43 5.53
CA LYS A 426 -17.18 16.89 5.78
C LYS A 426 -16.45 17.38 4.51
N GLY A 427 -17.16 17.66 3.42
CA GLY A 427 -16.59 18.27 2.22
C GLY A 427 -16.15 17.24 1.18
N ASN A 428 -14.96 17.44 0.62
CA ASN A 428 -14.37 16.60 -0.43
C ASN A 428 -13.74 15.31 0.14
N THR A 429 -12.99 14.58 -0.65
CA THR A 429 -12.45 13.25 -0.31
C THR A 429 -10.92 13.29 -0.21
N ASN A 430 -10.39 13.52 1.00
CA ASN A 430 -8.96 13.46 1.34
C ASN A 430 -8.54 12.05 1.81
N LEU A 431 -8.61 11.09 0.89
CA LEU A 431 -8.26 9.69 1.16
C LEU A 431 -6.79 9.54 1.60
N HIS A 432 -5.88 10.29 0.97
CA HIS A 432 -4.45 10.22 1.28
C HIS A 432 -4.15 10.68 2.71
N GLY A 433 -4.70 11.82 3.14
CA GLY A 433 -4.52 12.36 4.48
C GLY A 433 -5.02 11.40 5.57
N GLY A 434 -6.20 10.80 5.37
CA GLY A 434 -6.75 9.79 6.27
C GLY A 434 -5.84 8.56 6.42
N ILE A 435 -5.35 8.00 5.31
CA ILE A 435 -4.42 6.86 5.34
C ILE A 435 -3.08 7.27 5.96
N ARG A 436 -2.55 8.43 5.61
CA ARG A 436 -1.28 8.94 6.16
C ARG A 436 -1.37 9.14 7.67
N GLN A 437 -2.51 9.57 8.19
CA GLN A 437 -2.74 9.68 9.63
C GLN A 437 -2.69 8.32 10.32
N ALA A 438 -3.26 7.27 9.72
CA ALA A 438 -3.21 5.91 10.29
C ALA A 438 -1.77 5.43 10.52
N PHE A 439 -0.88 5.69 9.56
CA PHE A 439 0.56 5.37 9.68
C PHE A 439 1.31 6.25 10.68
N LYS A 440 0.77 7.41 11.08
CA LYS A 440 1.37 8.27 12.10
C LYS A 440 1.00 7.87 13.52
N LEU A 441 -0.04 7.05 13.69
CA LEU A 441 -0.54 6.68 15.01
C LEU A 441 0.47 5.87 15.82
N THR A 442 0.45 6.11 17.11
CA THR A 442 1.17 5.38 18.15
C THR A 442 0.24 5.18 19.35
N GLY A 443 0.69 4.42 20.35
CA GLY A 443 -0.02 4.32 21.62
C GLY A 443 -0.14 5.63 22.39
N LYS A 444 0.61 6.68 22.03
CA LYS A 444 0.68 7.98 22.76
C LYS A 444 0.20 9.18 21.94
N GLY A 445 -0.31 8.96 20.73
CA GLY A 445 -0.72 10.03 19.81
C GLY A 445 -0.12 9.81 18.43
N GLU A 446 0.46 10.84 17.83
CA GLU A 446 0.94 10.79 16.44
C GLU A 446 2.38 11.27 16.29
N VAL A 447 3.13 10.60 15.41
CA VAL A 447 4.45 11.06 14.96
C VAL A 447 4.28 12.06 13.82
N LYS A 448 5.01 13.19 13.90
CA LYS A 448 4.87 14.29 12.92
C LYS A 448 5.48 13.95 11.56
N ASP A 449 6.77 13.58 11.56
CA ASP A 449 7.57 13.37 10.36
C ASP A 449 8.19 11.96 10.35
N TYR A 450 8.38 11.44 9.14
CA TYR A 450 9.09 10.17 8.88
C TYR A 450 8.58 8.96 9.68
N ALA A 451 7.27 8.88 9.92
CA ALA A 451 6.63 7.78 10.63
C ALA A 451 7.05 6.39 10.11
N TYR A 452 7.23 6.24 8.79
CA TYR A 452 7.63 4.98 8.16
C TYR A 452 9.00 4.41 8.59
N VAL A 453 9.85 5.21 9.23
CA VAL A 453 11.15 4.80 9.83
C VAL A 453 11.24 5.14 11.32
N ASN A 454 10.11 5.38 11.98
CA ASN A 454 10.06 5.67 13.40
C ASN A 454 9.73 4.40 14.20
N SER A 455 10.65 3.93 15.02
CA SER A 455 10.49 2.69 15.81
C SER A 455 9.22 2.66 16.67
N GLU A 456 8.76 3.80 17.21
CA GLU A 456 7.55 3.85 18.05
C GLU A 456 6.30 3.47 17.25
N THR A 457 6.23 3.87 15.99
CA THR A 457 5.12 3.52 15.09
C THR A 457 5.12 2.05 14.71
N PHE A 458 6.26 1.35 14.79
CA PHE A 458 6.28 -0.10 14.60
C PHE A 458 5.75 -0.80 15.83
N TYR A 459 6.28 -0.45 17.01
CA TYR A 459 5.90 -1.15 18.23
C TYR A 459 4.53 -0.82 18.76
N THR A 460 3.95 0.31 18.36
CA THR A 460 2.68 0.78 18.90
C THR A 460 1.72 1.31 17.84
N GLY A 461 2.03 1.20 16.55
CA GLY A 461 1.13 1.59 15.46
C GLY A 461 0.15 0.48 15.08
N ALA A 462 -0.47 0.63 13.91
CA ALA A 462 -1.55 -0.25 13.44
C ALA A 462 -1.05 -1.63 13.00
N ASP A 463 -1.72 -2.70 13.44
CA ASP A 463 -1.55 -4.04 12.89
C ASP A 463 -2.42 -4.22 11.64
N THR A 464 -3.66 -3.72 11.71
CA THR A 464 -4.64 -3.68 10.63
C THR A 464 -5.21 -2.28 10.45
N ILE A 465 -5.31 -1.83 9.20
CA ILE A 465 -5.95 -0.61 8.76
C ILE A 465 -7.12 -0.99 7.85
N PHE A 466 -8.34 -0.66 8.27
CA PHE A 466 -9.51 -0.69 7.41
C PHE A 466 -9.71 0.69 6.78
N VAL A 467 -9.76 0.76 5.45
CA VAL A 467 -10.08 1.97 4.70
C VAL A 467 -11.45 1.80 4.08
N LEU A 468 -12.40 2.68 4.37
CA LEU A 468 -13.73 2.68 3.75
C LEU A 468 -13.93 3.99 3.00
N SER A 469 -14.25 3.91 1.70
CA SER A 469 -14.48 5.06 0.81
C SER A 469 -15.65 4.84 -0.13
N ASP A 470 -16.37 5.90 -0.51
CA ASP A 470 -17.39 5.83 -1.57
C ASP A 470 -17.02 6.51 -2.89
N GLY A 471 -15.97 7.33 -2.86
CA GLY A 471 -15.44 8.03 -4.02
C GLY A 471 -13.93 7.93 -4.16
N ASP A 472 -13.45 8.34 -5.34
CA ASP A 472 -12.04 8.58 -5.62
C ASP A 472 -11.57 9.87 -4.91
N PRO A 473 -10.27 10.04 -4.62
CA PRO A 473 -9.74 11.21 -3.93
C PRO A 473 -9.97 12.50 -4.74
N THR A 474 -10.62 13.48 -4.12
CA THR A 474 -10.90 14.81 -4.69
C THR A 474 -10.18 15.94 -3.96
N ASP A 475 -9.49 15.64 -2.86
CA ASP A 475 -8.75 16.60 -2.02
C ASP A 475 -7.48 15.99 -1.44
N ASP A 476 -6.57 16.83 -0.92
CA ASP A 476 -5.47 16.41 -0.06
C ASP A 476 -4.99 17.52 0.92
N ASP A 477 -4.04 17.18 1.80
CA ASP A 477 -3.51 18.06 2.86
C ASP A 477 -2.80 19.33 2.35
N TRP A 478 -2.42 19.35 1.08
CA TRP A 478 -1.67 20.42 0.45
C TRP A 478 -2.52 21.21 -0.53
N ALA A 479 -3.83 21.09 -0.40
CA ALA A 479 -4.76 21.82 -1.22
C ALA A 479 -4.64 23.34 -1.00
N ILE A 480 -4.50 24.10 -2.09
CA ILE A 480 -4.30 25.54 -2.04
C ILE A 480 -4.86 26.22 -3.29
N VAL A 481 -5.20 27.50 -3.16
CA VAL A 481 -5.57 28.34 -4.30
C VAL A 481 -4.32 28.73 -5.08
N ASP A 482 -4.35 28.52 -6.40
CA ASP A 482 -3.28 28.90 -7.34
C ASP A 482 -3.92 29.35 -8.67
N ALA A 483 -3.14 30.01 -9.52
CA ALA A 483 -3.56 30.35 -10.88
C ALA A 483 -3.94 29.10 -11.67
N ARG A 484 -4.92 29.19 -12.57
CA ARG A 484 -5.24 28.07 -13.46
C ARG A 484 -4.39 28.09 -14.72
N GLU A 485 -4.20 26.92 -15.31
CA GLU A 485 -3.84 26.79 -16.73
C GLU A 485 -5.11 26.80 -17.60
N GLU A 486 -4.97 27.08 -18.89
CA GLU A 486 -6.11 27.11 -19.83
C GLU A 486 -6.83 25.75 -19.94
N TRP A 487 -6.09 24.65 -19.75
CA TRP A 487 -6.64 23.30 -19.79
C TRP A 487 -7.14 22.79 -18.44
N ASP A 488 -6.99 23.55 -17.34
CA ASP A 488 -7.55 23.16 -16.05
C ASP A 488 -9.07 23.39 -16.04
N GLN A 489 -9.82 22.35 -15.68
CA GLN A 489 -11.28 22.41 -15.60
C GLN A 489 -11.74 23.15 -14.33
N THR A 490 -12.62 24.12 -14.51
CA THR A 490 -13.31 24.84 -13.43
C THR A 490 -14.57 24.08 -13.01
N GLY A 491 -14.80 23.96 -11.71
CA GLY A 491 -15.95 23.23 -11.19
C GLY A 491 -15.71 22.60 -9.83
N ASP A 492 -16.73 21.88 -9.39
CA ASP A 492 -16.70 21.13 -8.15
C ASP A 492 -16.29 19.66 -8.41
N PRO A 493 -15.17 19.19 -7.84
CA PRO A 493 -14.63 17.86 -8.15
C PRO A 493 -15.51 16.73 -7.62
N GLU A 494 -16.27 16.97 -6.56
CA GLU A 494 -17.10 15.98 -5.87
C GLU A 494 -18.40 15.67 -6.65
N SER A 495 -19.12 16.71 -7.06
CA SER A 495 -20.34 16.60 -7.88
C SER A 495 -20.05 16.48 -9.37
N ARG A 496 -18.80 16.72 -9.78
CA ARG A 496 -18.36 16.83 -11.19
C ARG A 496 -19.10 17.93 -11.97
N THR A 497 -19.64 18.92 -11.26
CA THR A 497 -20.36 20.04 -11.86
C THR A 497 -19.36 21.07 -12.40
N ARG A 498 -19.48 21.42 -13.68
CA ARG A 498 -18.67 22.50 -14.27
C ARG A 498 -19.19 23.86 -13.86
N HIS A 499 -18.27 24.76 -13.52
CA HIS A 499 -18.58 26.15 -13.20
C HIS A 499 -18.07 27.07 -14.32
N ALA A 500 -18.38 28.36 -14.21
CA ALA A 500 -17.78 29.36 -15.09
C ALA A 500 -16.27 29.44 -14.86
N ASP A 501 -15.54 29.78 -15.91
CA ASP A 501 -14.09 29.92 -15.86
C ASP A 501 -13.63 30.96 -14.82
N GLN A 502 -12.64 30.56 -14.01
CA GLN A 502 -12.05 31.38 -12.95
C GLN A 502 -10.55 31.48 -13.15
N PRO A 503 -9.92 32.64 -12.92
CA PRO A 503 -8.47 32.80 -13.11
C PRO A 503 -7.64 32.01 -12.09
N ASN A 504 -8.22 31.67 -10.93
CA ASN A 504 -7.60 30.87 -9.88
C ASN A 504 -8.49 29.68 -9.53
N LEU A 505 -7.88 28.56 -9.17
CA LEU A 505 -8.56 27.34 -8.74
C LEU A 505 -7.97 26.86 -7.43
N ARG A 506 -8.78 26.15 -6.63
CA ARG A 506 -8.29 25.38 -5.49
C ARG A 506 -7.78 24.04 -6.01
N PHE A 507 -6.46 23.91 -6.09
CA PHE A 507 -5.81 22.66 -6.48
C PHE A 507 -5.78 21.73 -5.28
N PRO A 508 -6.25 20.48 -5.39
CA PRO A 508 -6.32 19.57 -4.25
C PRO A 508 -4.96 19.10 -3.76
N GLY A 509 -3.89 19.20 -4.57
CA GLY A 509 -2.55 18.71 -4.26
C GLY A 509 -2.19 17.44 -5.05
N PRO A 510 -1.02 16.81 -4.82
CA PRO A 510 -0.53 15.75 -5.68
C PRO A 510 -1.24 14.40 -5.60
N TYR A 511 -2.14 14.24 -4.63
CA TYR A 511 -2.87 12.99 -4.41
C TYR A 511 -4.36 13.11 -4.71
N GLY A 512 -4.87 14.33 -4.89
CA GLY A 512 -6.22 14.57 -5.36
C GLY A 512 -6.39 14.40 -6.88
N TYR A 513 -7.61 14.64 -7.37
CA TYR A 513 -7.97 14.49 -8.77
C TYR A 513 -7.09 15.30 -9.74
N TRP A 514 -6.43 14.60 -10.66
CA TRP A 514 -5.69 15.16 -11.79
C TRP A 514 -6.28 14.64 -13.10
N GLN A 515 -6.89 15.52 -13.89
CA GLN A 515 -7.41 15.12 -15.20
C GLN A 515 -6.26 14.57 -16.08
N TYR A 516 -6.42 13.35 -16.60
CA TYR A 516 -5.51 12.67 -17.53
C TYR A 516 -4.15 12.15 -17.02
N GLN A 517 -3.84 12.21 -15.72
CA GLN A 517 -2.57 11.68 -15.19
C GLN A 517 -2.72 11.02 -13.81
N GLY A 518 -2.65 9.68 -13.77
CA GLY A 518 -2.14 8.90 -12.63
C GLY A 518 -2.73 9.13 -11.23
N GLN A 519 -3.97 9.61 -11.10
CA GLN A 519 -4.60 10.03 -9.83
C GLN A 519 -4.39 9.06 -8.65
N GLY A 520 -4.48 7.75 -8.88
CA GLY A 520 -4.29 6.75 -7.84
C GLY A 520 -2.84 6.30 -7.62
N GLU A 521 -1.96 6.55 -8.59
CA GLU A 521 -0.60 5.99 -8.59
C GLU A 521 0.25 6.55 -7.46
N TRP A 522 0.20 7.87 -7.23
CA TRP A 522 0.97 8.48 -6.14
C TRP A 522 0.46 8.03 -4.77
N ILE A 523 -0.85 7.89 -4.57
CA ILE A 523 -1.39 7.37 -3.30
C ILE A 523 -0.88 5.95 -3.05
N VAL A 524 -1.01 5.07 -4.04
CA VAL A 524 -0.58 3.67 -3.94
C VAL A 524 0.92 3.58 -3.64
N ASP A 525 1.73 4.38 -4.34
CA ASP A 525 3.17 4.42 -4.17
C ASP A 525 3.59 4.99 -2.80
N ASP A 526 2.86 5.97 -2.26
CA ASP A 526 3.13 6.50 -0.93
C ASP A 526 2.67 5.57 0.19
N VAL A 527 1.56 4.85 -0.01
CA VAL A 527 1.14 3.74 0.87
C VAL A 527 2.21 2.67 0.89
N TRP A 528 2.80 2.33 -0.27
CA TRP A 528 3.92 1.40 -0.32
C TRP A 528 5.11 1.89 0.51
N ARG A 529 5.51 3.16 0.36
CA ARG A 529 6.57 3.75 1.18
C ARG A 529 6.25 3.66 2.67
N MET A 530 5.05 4.07 3.07
CA MET A 530 4.64 4.07 4.48
C MET A 530 4.60 2.65 5.05
N ASN A 531 4.17 1.68 4.24
CA ASN A 531 4.08 0.29 4.67
C ASN A 531 5.36 -0.52 4.47
N LEU A 532 6.43 0.07 3.93
CA LEU A 532 7.69 -0.63 3.63
C LEU A 532 8.21 -1.38 4.86
N PHE A 533 8.19 -0.75 6.03
CA PHE A 533 8.60 -1.35 7.29
C PHE A 533 7.46 -1.52 8.31
N HIS A 534 6.34 -0.80 8.16
CA HIS A 534 5.19 -0.94 9.08
C HIS A 534 4.50 -2.27 8.93
N LYS A 535 4.48 -2.84 7.72
CA LYS A 535 3.83 -4.12 7.43
C LYS A 535 2.42 -4.20 8.02
N SER A 536 1.67 -3.11 8.10
CA SER A 536 0.27 -3.16 8.50
C SER A 536 -0.52 -3.91 7.42
N GLU A 537 -1.53 -4.66 7.82
CA GLU A 537 -2.50 -5.23 6.89
C GLU A 537 -3.52 -4.18 6.52
N ILE A 538 -3.76 -3.97 5.23
CA ILE A 538 -4.58 -2.85 4.75
C ILE A 538 -5.75 -3.41 3.95
N HIS A 539 -6.94 -3.41 4.54
CA HIS A 539 -8.15 -3.80 3.84
C HIS A 539 -8.87 -2.55 3.33
N CYS A 540 -9.38 -2.62 2.10
CA CYS A 540 -10.12 -1.53 1.49
C CYS A 540 -11.56 -1.96 1.23
N ILE A 541 -12.51 -1.12 1.63
CA ILE A 541 -13.94 -1.34 1.49
C ILE A 541 -14.50 -0.19 0.65
N GLY A 542 -15.01 -0.53 -0.53
CA GLY A 542 -15.67 0.45 -1.39
C GLY A 542 -17.17 0.38 -1.22
N ILE A 543 -17.84 1.49 -0.90
CA ILE A 543 -19.31 1.57 -0.95
C ILE A 543 -19.70 2.43 -2.15
N GLY A 544 -20.37 1.90 -3.16
CA GLY A 544 -20.76 2.74 -4.32
C GLY A 544 -19.68 2.85 -5.40
N GLU A 545 -19.15 4.06 -5.66
CA GLU A 545 -18.53 4.43 -6.96
C GLU A 545 -16.99 4.54 -6.96
N VAL A 546 -16.33 4.30 -5.83
CA VAL A 546 -14.86 4.34 -5.73
C VAL A 546 -14.18 3.33 -6.67
N SER A 547 -13.04 3.72 -7.25
CA SER A 547 -12.26 2.88 -8.15
C SER A 547 -11.72 1.63 -7.45
N TYR A 548 -12.18 0.45 -7.91
CA TYR A 548 -11.64 -0.83 -7.46
C TYR A 548 -10.12 -0.92 -7.66
N GLY A 549 -9.60 -0.41 -8.80
CA GLY A 549 -8.17 -0.45 -9.10
C GLY A 549 -7.32 0.36 -8.10
N LEU A 550 -7.84 1.50 -7.63
CA LEU A 550 -7.20 2.29 -6.57
C LEU A 550 -7.19 1.50 -5.25
N LEU A 551 -8.34 1.00 -4.81
CA LEU A 551 -8.47 0.24 -3.57
C LEU A 551 -7.61 -1.03 -3.59
N GLN A 552 -7.55 -1.72 -4.73
CA GLN A 552 -6.70 -2.90 -4.92
C GLN A 552 -5.22 -2.55 -4.88
N GLY A 553 -4.82 -1.43 -5.48
CA GLY A 553 -3.45 -0.93 -5.37
C GLY A 553 -3.04 -0.68 -3.91
N ILE A 554 -3.91 -0.04 -3.13
CA ILE A 554 -3.67 0.22 -1.70
C ILE A 554 -3.60 -1.09 -0.91
N ALA A 555 -4.62 -1.94 -1.02
CA ALA A 555 -4.70 -3.18 -0.25
C ALA A 555 -3.54 -4.16 -0.54
N ARG A 556 -3.09 -4.22 -1.80
CA ARG A 556 -1.96 -5.06 -2.22
C ARG A 556 -0.70 -4.78 -1.42
N HIS A 557 -0.42 -3.51 -1.10
CA HIS A 557 0.78 -3.16 -0.33
C HIS A 557 0.67 -3.49 1.16
N GLY A 558 -0.51 -3.87 1.64
CA GLY A 558 -0.74 -4.42 2.98
C GLY A 558 -1.04 -5.92 3.02
N MET A 559 -1.02 -6.64 1.90
CA MET A 559 -1.55 -8.02 1.83
C MET A 559 -3.01 -8.15 2.31
N GLY A 560 -3.77 -7.05 2.27
CA GLY A 560 -5.17 -7.07 2.67
C GLY A 560 -6.09 -7.38 1.50
N GLN A 561 -7.38 -7.21 1.78
CA GLN A 561 -8.46 -7.56 0.86
C GLN A 561 -9.19 -6.31 0.39
N VAL A 562 -9.75 -6.37 -0.82
CA VAL A 562 -10.72 -5.37 -1.28
C VAL A 562 -12.11 -5.97 -1.23
N LYS A 563 -13.04 -5.26 -0.58
CA LYS A 563 -14.46 -5.61 -0.60
C LYS A 563 -15.26 -4.48 -1.24
N MET A 564 -15.90 -4.78 -2.36
CA MET A 564 -16.85 -3.86 -2.97
C MET A 564 -18.26 -4.15 -2.48
N VAL A 565 -18.87 -3.11 -1.96
CA VAL A 565 -20.24 -3.04 -1.50
C VAL A 565 -20.98 -2.20 -2.54
N SER A 566 -21.12 -2.74 -3.77
CA SER A 566 -21.67 -1.96 -4.89
C SER A 566 -23.19 -2.13 -5.02
N GLY A 567 -23.83 -1.00 -5.34
CA GLY A 567 -24.90 -0.94 -6.32
C GLY A 567 -24.30 -0.47 -7.63
N ASN A 568 -23.76 -1.42 -8.40
CA ASN A 568 -23.65 -1.53 -9.87
C ASN A 568 -22.64 -2.62 -10.19
#